data_AF-A0A950S752-F1
#
_entry.id   AF-A0A950S752-F1
#
_cell.length_a   1.000
_cell.length_b   1.000
_cell.length_c   1.000
_cell.angle_alpha   90.00
_cell.angle_beta   90.00
_cell.angle_gamma   90.00
#
_symmetry.space_group_name_H-M   'P 1'
#
loop_
_entity.id
_entity.type
_entity.pdbx_description
1 polymer ?
#
loop_
_entity_poly.entity_id
_entity_poly.type
_entity_poly.pdbx_seq_one_letter_code
_entity_poly.pdbx_strand_id
1 'polypeptide(L)'
;MNRIGIYDSSLRLEETLIPSPNTVELVRSVESDYFLRFSNEGKNVAETFHLNSKMIPGSPLQLPCNREPLDEAREWFFTSSYDLSLKEMVPDHADKVCATHDSFGPELGGLTAQLAGDEELSRLLHGLDVFLVRQRLVYRVVPRRDYVWLERHLDDELVARLQSAFLPESDVGDIEDQVVIAVVGSFWRFMKFYGARGYRMILMDAGRLIHEIESRVPCT
;
A
#
# COMPACT_ATOMS: atom_id res chain seq x y z
N MET A 1 76.96 -27.44 -7.44
CA MET A 1 75.81 -27.98 -6.68
C MET A 1 75.09 -26.81 -6.01
N ASN A 2 74.01 -26.31 -6.62
CA ASN A 2 73.27 -25.14 -6.14
C ASN A 2 71.82 -25.55 -5.82
N ARG A 3 71.33 -24.99 -4.71
CA ARG A 3 70.09 -25.32 -4.00
C ARG A 3 68.84 -25.00 -4.83
N ILE A 4 67.87 -25.93 -4.83
CA ILE A 4 66.49 -25.68 -5.23
C ILE A 4 65.80 -24.99 -4.04
N GLY A 5 65.52 -23.70 -4.19
CA GLY A 5 64.65 -22.98 -3.26
C GLY A 5 63.19 -23.26 -3.61
N ILE A 6 62.46 -23.90 -2.69
CA ILE A 6 61.01 -23.93 -2.71
C ILE A 6 60.57 -22.56 -2.20
N TYR A 7 60.03 -21.73 -3.08
CA TYR A 7 59.32 -20.52 -2.67
C TYR A 7 57.93 -20.91 -2.18
N ASP A 8 57.74 -20.78 -0.87
CA ASP A 8 56.44 -20.70 -0.21
C ASP A 8 55.72 -19.44 -0.75
N SER A 9 54.65 -19.63 -1.52
CA SER A 9 53.74 -18.54 -1.89
C SER A 9 52.43 -18.72 -1.15
N SER A 10 52.41 -18.29 0.10
CA SER A 10 51.21 -18.03 0.91
C SER A 10 50.42 -16.81 0.42
N LEU A 11 50.21 -16.69 -0.89
CA LEU A 11 49.30 -15.72 -1.47
C LEU A 11 47.94 -16.39 -1.65
N ARG A 12 47.11 -16.33 -0.60
CA ARG A 12 45.66 -16.42 -0.78
C ARG A 12 45.25 -15.17 -1.55
N LEU A 13 45.19 -15.28 -2.88
CA LEU A 13 44.49 -14.30 -3.70
C LEU A 13 43.04 -14.30 -3.21
N GLU A 14 42.66 -13.25 -2.47
CA GLU A 14 41.29 -12.80 -2.47
C GLU A 14 41.03 -12.30 -3.90
N GLU A 15 40.62 -13.21 -4.78
CA GLU A 15 40.20 -12.88 -6.14
C GLU A 15 39.00 -11.94 -6.02
N THR A 16 39.28 -10.64 -6.06
CA THR A 16 38.26 -9.65 -6.38
C THR A 16 37.80 -9.99 -7.78
N LEU A 17 36.59 -10.54 -7.90
CA LEU A 17 35.98 -10.81 -9.20
C LEU A 17 35.81 -9.47 -9.92
N ILE A 18 36.78 -9.11 -10.75
CA ILE A 18 36.68 -7.96 -11.65
C ILE A 18 35.77 -8.41 -12.80
N PRO A 19 34.57 -7.84 -12.96
CA PRO A 19 33.72 -8.20 -14.07
C PRO A 19 34.44 -7.94 -15.39
N SER A 20 34.28 -8.84 -16.35
CA SER A 20 34.79 -8.68 -17.71
C SER A 20 34.40 -7.30 -18.28
N PRO A 21 35.26 -6.64 -19.09
CA PRO A 21 34.89 -5.39 -19.76
C PRO A 21 33.67 -5.52 -20.69
N ASN A 22 33.22 -6.75 -20.98
CA ASN A 22 32.02 -7.05 -21.74
C ASN A 22 30.80 -7.38 -20.86
N THR A 23 30.90 -7.23 -19.54
CA THR A 23 29.77 -7.39 -18.64
C THR A 23 28.92 -6.12 -18.69
N VAL A 24 27.75 -6.20 -19.31
CA VAL A 24 26.74 -5.14 -19.21
C VAL A 24 25.90 -5.43 -17.98
N GLU A 25 26.01 -4.59 -16.95
CA GLU A 25 25.02 -4.58 -15.87
C GLU A 25 23.70 -4.09 -16.45
N LEU A 26 22.75 -5.02 -16.63
CA LEU A 26 21.39 -4.66 -17.01
C LEU A 26 20.78 -3.85 -15.86
N VAL A 27 20.53 -2.57 -16.13
CA VAL A 27 19.80 -1.70 -15.19
C VAL A 27 18.44 -2.32 -14.94
N ARG A 28 18.15 -2.63 -13.69
CA ARG A 28 16.89 -3.25 -13.30
C ARG A 28 15.77 -2.22 -13.37
N SER A 29 14.72 -2.55 -14.10
CA SER A 29 13.45 -1.81 -14.11
C SER A 29 12.38 -2.57 -13.32
N VAL A 30 11.31 -1.86 -12.93
CA VAL A 30 10.14 -2.46 -12.24
C VAL A 30 9.53 -3.57 -13.09
N GLU A 31 9.45 -3.39 -14.41
CA GLU A 31 8.95 -4.37 -15.36
C GLU A 31 9.84 -5.60 -15.40
N SER A 32 11.16 -5.41 -15.53
CA SER A 32 12.11 -6.52 -15.56
C SER A 32 12.05 -7.35 -14.27
N ASP A 33 11.94 -6.70 -13.11
CA ASP A 33 11.79 -7.35 -11.81
C ASP A 33 10.44 -8.04 -11.65
N TYR A 34 9.37 -7.45 -12.19
CA TYR A 34 8.07 -8.07 -12.24
C TYR A 34 8.12 -9.36 -13.06
N PHE A 35 8.63 -9.34 -14.29
CA PHE A 35 8.73 -10.54 -15.13
C PHE A 35 9.63 -11.61 -14.53
N LEU A 36 10.79 -11.24 -13.96
CA LEU A 36 11.69 -12.17 -13.27
C LEU A 36 11.03 -12.90 -12.09
N ARG A 37 10.01 -12.31 -11.45
CA ARG A 37 9.24 -12.97 -10.40
C ARG A 37 8.30 -14.05 -10.95
N PHE A 38 7.70 -13.84 -12.12
CA PHE A 38 6.84 -14.85 -12.76
C PHE A 38 7.65 -16.00 -13.35
N SER A 39 8.84 -15.72 -13.88
CA SER A 39 9.70 -16.76 -14.46
C SER A 39 10.37 -17.66 -13.42
N ASN A 40 10.34 -17.30 -12.13
CA ASN A 40 10.88 -18.09 -11.03
C ASN A 40 9.77 -18.91 -10.33
N GLU A 41 9.19 -19.88 -11.03
CA GLU A 41 8.13 -20.77 -10.48
C GLU A 41 8.65 -21.77 -9.40
N GLY A 42 9.96 -21.81 -9.13
CA GLY A 42 10.59 -22.90 -8.39
C GLY A 42 11.09 -22.61 -6.96
N LYS A 43 10.63 -21.57 -6.26
CA LYS A 43 11.20 -21.25 -4.93
C LYS A 43 10.54 -22.05 -3.80
N ASN A 44 11.36 -22.87 -3.14
CA ASN A 44 11.02 -23.55 -1.90
C ASN A 44 10.58 -22.51 -0.83
N VAL A 45 9.57 -22.82 -0.03
CA VAL A 45 9.06 -21.94 1.04
C VAL A 45 10.19 -21.52 2.01
N ALA A 46 11.16 -22.40 2.26
CA ALA A 46 12.34 -22.10 3.07
C ALA A 46 13.26 -21.04 2.41
N GLU A 47 13.40 -21.07 1.09
CA GLU A 47 14.15 -20.05 0.35
C GLU A 47 13.41 -18.71 0.36
N THR A 48 12.07 -18.74 0.31
CA THR A 48 11.24 -17.53 0.41
C THR A 48 11.49 -16.79 1.72
N PHE A 49 11.64 -17.51 2.84
CA PHE A 49 12.01 -16.90 4.12
C PHE A 49 13.41 -16.27 4.08
N HIS A 50 14.41 -16.95 3.53
CA HIS A 50 15.77 -16.41 3.41
C HIS A 50 15.89 -15.21 2.46
N LEU A 51 15.13 -15.22 1.35
CA LEU A 51 15.08 -14.13 0.38
C LEU A 51 14.39 -12.87 0.94
N ASN A 52 13.43 -13.05 1.86
CA ASN A 52 12.71 -11.95 2.49
C ASN A 52 13.34 -11.45 3.80
N SER A 53 14.19 -12.24 4.46
CA SER A 53 14.76 -11.91 5.78
C SER A 53 16.10 -11.18 5.75
N LYS A 54 16.89 -11.28 4.68
CA LYS A 54 18.23 -10.66 4.62
C LYS A 54 18.23 -9.39 3.78
N MET A 55 18.33 -8.24 4.43
CA MET A 55 18.79 -6.99 3.79
C MET A 55 20.32 -7.01 3.78
N ILE A 56 20.91 -7.40 2.65
CA ILE A 56 22.35 -7.26 2.44
C ILE A 56 22.56 -6.12 1.43
N PRO A 57 23.51 -5.20 1.66
CA PRO A 57 23.83 -4.11 0.73
C PRO A 57 24.16 -4.52 -0.71
N GLY A 58 24.47 -5.79 -0.97
CA GLY A 58 24.66 -6.34 -2.32
C GLY A 58 23.54 -7.26 -2.82
N SER A 59 22.37 -7.30 -2.15
CA SER A 59 21.29 -8.20 -2.54
C SER A 59 20.60 -7.73 -3.83
N PRO A 60 20.42 -8.60 -4.84
CA PRO A 60 19.56 -8.34 -5.99
C PRO A 60 18.07 -8.33 -5.61
N LEU A 61 17.72 -8.33 -4.32
CA LEU A 61 16.36 -8.14 -3.86
C LEU A 61 16.19 -6.82 -3.10
N GLN A 62 17.09 -5.86 -3.25
CA GLN A 62 16.87 -4.52 -2.70
C GLN A 62 15.60 -3.89 -3.28
N LEU A 63 14.95 -3.04 -2.47
CA LEU A 63 13.91 -2.18 -2.99
C LEU A 63 14.55 -1.34 -4.11
N PRO A 64 13.89 -1.17 -5.27
CA PRO A 64 14.42 -0.32 -6.31
C PRO A 64 14.73 1.05 -5.71
N CYS A 65 15.98 1.52 -5.89
CA CYS A 65 16.40 2.83 -5.39
C CYS A 65 15.57 3.95 -6.02
N ASN A 66 15.04 3.74 -7.23
CA ASN A 66 14.15 4.68 -7.89
C ASN A 66 12.70 4.49 -7.42
N ARG A 67 12.12 5.55 -6.83
CA ARG A 67 10.71 5.62 -6.43
C ARG A 67 9.81 6.24 -7.50
N GLU A 68 10.38 6.85 -8.53
CA GLU A 68 9.67 7.50 -9.63
C GLU A 68 8.56 6.63 -10.24
N PRO A 69 8.74 5.32 -10.53
CA PRO A 69 7.65 4.51 -11.09
C PRO A 69 6.46 4.33 -10.14
N LEU A 70 6.70 4.32 -8.82
CA LEU A 70 5.61 4.26 -7.84
C LEU A 70 4.88 5.60 -7.79
N ASP A 71 5.62 6.71 -7.83
CA ASP A 71 5.03 8.04 -7.77
C ASP A 71 4.23 8.37 -9.04
N GLU A 72 4.70 7.94 -10.23
CA GLU A 72 3.92 7.99 -11.47
C GLU A 72 2.64 7.16 -11.39
N ALA A 73 2.71 5.95 -10.83
CA ALA A 73 1.54 5.10 -10.67
C ALA A 73 0.53 5.64 -9.64
N ARG A 74 1.01 6.31 -8.59
CA ARG A 74 0.18 7.06 -7.65
C ARG A 74 -0.53 8.21 -8.34
N GLU A 75 0.23 9.01 -9.09
CA GLU A 75 -0.30 10.16 -9.81
C GLU A 75 -1.38 9.73 -10.81
N TRP A 76 -1.08 8.70 -11.61
CA TRP A 76 -2.05 8.10 -12.51
C TRP A 76 -3.28 7.60 -11.76
N PHE A 77 -3.11 6.89 -10.64
CA PHE A 77 -4.24 6.37 -9.86
C PHE A 77 -5.13 7.51 -9.34
N PHE A 78 -4.56 8.55 -8.74
CA PHE A 78 -5.33 9.67 -8.17
C PHE A 78 -6.03 10.51 -9.24
N THR A 79 -5.43 10.65 -10.42
CA THR A 79 -6.00 11.46 -11.51
C THR A 79 -7.04 10.69 -12.32
N SER A 80 -6.86 9.38 -12.53
CA SER A 80 -7.75 8.57 -13.39
C SER A 80 -8.82 7.79 -12.63
N SER A 81 -8.52 7.34 -11.42
CA SER A 81 -9.48 6.55 -10.65
C SER A 81 -10.51 7.48 -10.03
N TYR A 82 -11.78 7.13 -10.17
CA TYR A 82 -12.90 7.95 -9.67
C TYR A 82 -12.96 9.35 -10.29
N ASP A 83 -12.36 9.57 -11.46
CA ASP A 83 -12.55 10.79 -12.24
C ASP A 83 -13.91 10.75 -12.92
N LEU A 84 -14.94 11.03 -12.14
CA LEU A 84 -16.28 11.19 -12.65
C LEU A 84 -16.45 12.67 -12.95
N SER A 85 -16.56 12.99 -14.23
CA SER A 85 -17.04 14.30 -14.62
C SER A 85 -18.44 14.46 -14.02
N LEU A 86 -18.66 15.46 -13.17
CA LEU A 86 -20.01 15.78 -12.66
C LEU A 86 -21.02 16.01 -13.81
N LYS A 87 -20.53 16.27 -15.04
CA LYS A 87 -21.35 16.37 -16.27
C LYS A 87 -21.84 15.02 -16.80
N GLU A 88 -21.19 13.93 -16.43
CA GLU A 88 -21.55 12.55 -16.79
C GLU A 88 -22.51 11.93 -15.77
N MET A 89 -22.63 12.53 -14.59
CA MET A 89 -23.63 12.14 -13.59
C MET A 89 -24.99 12.70 -13.95
N VAL A 90 -26.02 11.87 -13.84
CA VAL A 90 -27.41 12.35 -13.91
C VAL A 90 -27.62 13.26 -12.69
N PRO A 91 -27.98 14.54 -12.86
CA PRO A 91 -28.06 15.52 -11.76
C PRO A 91 -28.91 15.04 -10.59
N ASP A 92 -30.01 14.34 -10.85
CA ASP A 92 -30.94 13.81 -9.85
C ASP A 92 -30.41 12.59 -9.05
N HIS A 93 -29.20 12.14 -9.38
CA HIS A 93 -28.54 10.98 -8.78
C HIS A 93 -27.13 11.27 -8.25
N ALA A 94 -26.57 12.47 -8.49
CA ALA A 94 -25.22 12.81 -7.99
C ALA A 94 -25.14 12.69 -6.46
N ASP A 95 -26.14 13.23 -5.75
CA ASP A 95 -26.26 13.19 -4.28
C ASP A 95 -26.54 11.77 -3.74
N LYS A 96 -26.86 10.81 -4.61
CA LYS A 96 -27.07 9.40 -4.23
C LYS A 96 -25.80 8.57 -4.32
N VAL A 97 -24.73 9.11 -4.90
CA VAL A 97 -23.47 8.37 -5.13
C VAL A 97 -22.27 9.10 -4.54
N CYS A 98 -22.33 10.42 -4.40
CA CYS A 98 -21.30 11.22 -3.75
C CYS A 98 -21.88 11.97 -2.56
N ALA A 99 -21.10 12.10 -1.49
CA ALA A 99 -21.39 12.97 -0.37
C ALA A 99 -20.23 13.94 -0.16
N THR A 100 -20.53 15.20 0.14
CA THR A 100 -19.49 16.18 0.48
C THR A 100 -18.88 15.84 1.85
N HIS A 101 -17.63 16.21 2.08
CA HIS A 101 -16.99 16.01 3.38
C HIS A 101 -17.79 16.68 4.52
N ASP A 102 -18.35 17.87 4.28
CA ASP A 102 -19.11 18.63 5.28
C ASP A 102 -20.40 17.92 5.74
N SER A 103 -20.94 16.98 4.95
CA SER A 103 -22.14 16.22 5.30
C SER A 103 -21.96 15.29 6.51
N PHE A 104 -20.72 15.03 6.90
CA PHE A 104 -20.38 14.17 8.03
C PHE A 104 -20.25 14.92 9.36
N GLY A 105 -20.49 16.23 9.37
CA GLY A 105 -20.24 17.09 10.54
C GLY A 105 -18.77 17.52 10.64
N PRO A 106 -18.43 18.43 11.57
CA PRO A 106 -17.14 19.11 11.57
C PRO A 106 -15.94 18.18 11.81
N GLU A 107 -16.08 17.21 12.72
CA GLU A 107 -14.98 16.30 13.10
C GLU A 107 -14.69 15.29 11.98
N LEU A 108 -15.69 14.50 11.59
CA LEU A 108 -15.53 13.46 10.57
C LEU A 108 -15.37 14.06 9.16
N GLY A 109 -16.04 15.18 8.87
CA GLY A 109 -15.84 15.93 7.63
C GLY A 109 -14.42 16.49 7.54
N GLY A 110 -13.91 17.09 8.62
CA GLY A 110 -12.53 17.55 8.72
C GLY A 110 -11.51 16.44 8.50
N LEU A 111 -11.71 15.27 9.12
CA LEU A 111 -10.85 14.09 8.91
C LEU A 111 -10.84 13.67 7.44
N THR A 112 -12.02 13.46 6.85
CA THR A 112 -12.11 12.92 5.47
C THR A 112 -11.58 13.90 4.44
N ALA A 113 -11.82 15.21 4.63
CA ALA A 113 -11.26 16.26 3.79
C ALA A 113 -9.73 16.30 3.87
N GLN A 114 -9.15 16.15 5.08
CA GLN A 114 -7.69 16.11 5.25
C GLN A 114 -7.08 14.85 4.61
N LEU A 115 -7.68 13.68 4.83
CA LEU A 115 -7.21 12.43 4.21
C LEU A 115 -7.22 12.50 2.68
N ALA A 116 -8.23 13.15 2.10
CA ALA A 116 -8.32 13.33 0.66
C ALA A 116 -7.38 14.42 0.13
N GLY A 117 -7.28 15.57 0.83
CA GLY A 117 -6.62 16.77 0.33
C GLY A 117 -5.16 16.96 0.73
N ASP A 118 -4.71 16.42 1.85
CA ASP A 118 -3.31 16.52 2.29
C ASP A 118 -2.41 15.66 1.42
N GLU A 119 -1.32 16.23 0.89
CA GLU A 119 -0.45 15.52 -0.05
C GLU A 119 0.22 14.30 0.59
N GLU A 120 0.62 14.36 1.85
CA GLU A 120 1.28 13.23 2.50
C GLU A 120 0.29 12.11 2.86
N LEU A 121 -0.89 12.47 3.38
CA LEU A 121 -1.91 11.50 3.78
C LEU A 121 -2.57 10.85 2.56
N SER A 122 -2.89 11.64 1.53
CA SER A 122 -3.48 11.11 0.29
C SER A 122 -2.57 10.10 -0.41
N ARG A 123 -1.24 10.23 -0.28
CA ARG A 123 -0.28 9.23 -0.80
C ARG A 123 -0.42 7.86 -0.16
N LEU A 124 -0.85 7.79 1.10
CA LEU A 124 -1.12 6.52 1.80
C LEU A 124 -2.35 5.82 1.19
N LEU A 125 -3.32 6.60 0.68
CA LEU A 125 -4.52 6.10 0.01
C LEU A 125 -4.25 5.43 -1.35
N HIS A 126 -3.00 5.41 -1.81
CA HIS A 126 -2.64 4.55 -2.94
C HIS A 126 -2.65 3.09 -2.54
N GLY A 127 -2.02 2.71 -1.43
CA GLY A 127 -1.95 1.31 -0.98
C GLY A 127 -3.11 0.88 -0.11
N LEU A 128 -3.83 1.85 0.42
CA LEU A 128 -4.89 1.70 1.42
C LEU A 128 -6.16 2.35 0.92
N ASP A 129 -7.29 1.76 1.25
CA ASP A 129 -8.59 2.34 1.03
C ASP A 129 -9.22 2.59 2.41
N VAL A 130 -9.73 3.80 2.64
CA VAL A 130 -10.42 4.16 3.89
C VAL A 130 -11.91 4.14 3.62
N PHE A 131 -12.62 3.29 4.35
CA PHE A 131 -14.07 3.21 4.33
C PHE A 131 -14.66 3.73 5.64
N LEU A 132 -15.79 4.41 5.53
CA LEU A 132 -16.60 4.89 6.64
C LEU A 132 -17.92 4.16 6.58
N VAL A 133 -18.31 3.50 7.67
CA VAL A 133 -19.63 2.91 7.82
C VAL A 133 -20.41 3.78 8.80
N ARG A 134 -21.55 4.31 8.35
CA ARG A 134 -22.46 5.12 9.16
C ARG A 134 -23.88 4.91 8.68
N GLN A 135 -24.83 4.64 9.58
CA GLN A 135 -26.26 4.53 9.25
C GLN A 135 -26.54 3.60 8.06
N ARG A 136 -25.91 2.41 8.05
CA ARG A 136 -25.99 1.40 6.97
C ARG A 136 -25.40 1.83 5.62
N LEU A 137 -24.67 2.93 5.55
CA LEU A 137 -24.01 3.40 4.34
C LEU A 137 -22.50 3.20 4.46
N VAL A 138 -21.89 2.69 3.40
CA VAL A 138 -20.44 2.54 3.29
C VAL A 138 -19.92 3.57 2.31
N TYR A 139 -19.17 4.53 2.82
CA TYR A 139 -18.47 5.54 2.04
C TYR A 139 -17.00 5.20 1.91
N ARG A 140 -16.38 5.62 0.82
CA ARG A 140 -14.94 5.54 0.59
C ARG A 140 -14.37 6.95 0.48
N VAL A 141 -13.29 7.20 1.19
CA VAL A 141 -12.51 8.42 1.01
C VAL A 141 -11.69 8.30 -0.27
N VAL A 142 -11.91 9.22 -1.21
CA VAL A 142 -11.22 9.23 -2.50
C VAL A 142 -10.10 10.29 -2.46
N PRO A 143 -8.84 9.92 -2.75
CA PRO A 143 -7.73 10.87 -2.73
C PRO A 143 -7.93 11.98 -3.76
N ARG A 144 -7.59 13.22 -3.36
CA ARG A 144 -7.65 14.45 -4.17
C ARG A 144 -9.04 14.80 -4.71
N ARG A 145 -10.10 14.33 -4.05
CA ARG A 145 -11.48 14.70 -4.34
C ARG A 145 -12.06 15.48 -3.17
N ASP A 146 -13.05 16.31 -3.46
CA ASP A 146 -13.82 17.11 -2.51
C ASP A 146 -15.09 16.39 -2.02
N TYR A 147 -15.17 15.09 -2.30
CA TYR A 147 -16.27 14.22 -1.90
C TYR A 147 -15.77 12.86 -1.42
N VAL A 148 -16.64 12.17 -0.68
CA VAL A 148 -16.53 10.74 -0.43
C VAL A 148 -17.52 9.98 -1.31
N TRP A 149 -17.12 8.80 -1.74
CA TRP A 149 -17.87 7.96 -2.67
C TRP A 149 -18.75 6.97 -1.91
N LEU A 150 -20.04 6.90 -2.21
CA LEU A 150 -20.92 5.87 -1.67
C LEU A 150 -20.69 4.55 -2.41
N GLU A 151 -20.09 3.58 -1.72
CA GLU A 151 -19.81 2.26 -2.26
C GLU A 151 -21.01 1.32 -2.15
N ARG A 152 -21.73 1.37 -1.01
CA ARG A 152 -22.74 0.35 -0.71
C ARG A 152 -23.75 0.78 0.36
N HIS A 153 -24.98 0.30 0.20
CA HIS A 153 -25.98 0.20 1.27
C HIS A 153 -25.93 -1.20 1.92
N LEU A 154 -25.90 -1.24 3.25
CA LEU A 154 -25.92 -2.47 4.03
C LEU A 154 -27.38 -2.87 4.31
N ASP A 155 -27.71 -4.12 3.99
CA ASP A 155 -28.93 -4.77 4.43
C ASP A 155 -28.75 -5.34 5.85
N ASP A 156 -29.85 -5.80 6.46
CA ASP A 156 -29.84 -6.32 7.83
C ASP A 156 -28.89 -7.53 8.00
N GLU A 157 -28.73 -8.35 6.95
CA GLU A 157 -27.80 -9.49 6.97
C GLU A 157 -26.35 -9.02 7.07
N LEU A 158 -25.96 -8.03 6.27
CA LEU A 158 -24.61 -7.47 6.28
C LEU A 158 -24.31 -6.69 7.56
N VAL A 159 -25.29 -5.97 8.10
CA VAL A 159 -25.16 -5.30 9.40
C VAL A 159 -24.88 -6.33 10.49
N ALA A 160 -25.67 -7.41 10.54
CA ALA A 160 -25.46 -8.50 11.51
C ALA A 160 -24.08 -9.17 11.34
N ARG A 161 -23.65 -9.39 10.10
CA ARG A 161 -22.32 -9.94 9.80
C ARG A 161 -21.19 -9.00 10.25
N LEU A 162 -21.32 -7.70 10.01
CA LEU A 162 -20.34 -6.71 10.45
C LEU A 162 -20.28 -6.65 11.98
N GLN A 163 -21.44 -6.67 12.67
CA GLN A 163 -21.50 -6.72 14.13
C GLN A 163 -20.78 -7.97 14.67
N SER A 164 -21.01 -9.12 14.05
CA SER A 164 -20.37 -10.39 14.46
C SER A 164 -18.87 -10.46 14.18
N ALA A 165 -18.32 -9.56 13.36
CA ALA A 165 -16.89 -9.54 13.03
C ALA A 165 -16.04 -8.88 14.14
N PHE A 166 -16.65 -8.09 15.02
CA PHE A 166 -15.98 -7.53 16.19
C PHE A 166 -15.79 -8.61 17.27
N LEU A 167 -14.72 -8.50 18.05
CA LEU A 167 -14.49 -9.44 19.15
C LEU A 167 -15.60 -9.26 20.21
N PRO A 168 -16.08 -10.33 20.86
CA PRO A 168 -17.13 -10.24 21.88
C PRO A 168 -16.79 -9.32 23.06
N GLU A 169 -15.50 -9.09 23.30
CA GLU A 169 -14.96 -8.24 24.37
C GLU A 169 -14.83 -6.77 23.95
N SER A 170 -15.11 -6.45 22.70
CA SER A 170 -15.06 -5.07 22.20
C SER A 170 -16.29 -4.32 22.70
N ASP A 171 -16.11 -3.14 23.28
CA ASP A 171 -17.20 -2.23 23.70
C ASP A 171 -17.81 -1.49 22.49
N VAL A 172 -18.06 -2.24 21.42
CA VAL A 172 -18.67 -1.74 20.19
C VAL A 172 -20.17 -1.89 20.39
N GLY A 173 -20.85 -0.76 20.54
CA GLY A 173 -22.31 -0.69 20.60
C GLY A 173 -22.95 -1.14 19.29
N ASP A 174 -24.21 -0.77 19.09
CA ASP A 174 -24.86 -1.03 17.80
C ASP A 174 -24.13 -0.24 16.70
N ILE A 175 -23.66 -0.92 15.65
CA ILE A 175 -22.98 -0.29 14.52
C ILE A 175 -23.83 0.81 13.89
N GLU A 176 -25.16 0.70 13.95
CA GLU A 176 -26.05 1.71 13.38
C GLU A 176 -25.94 3.07 14.08
N ASP A 177 -25.58 3.06 15.36
CA ASP A 177 -25.39 4.25 16.20
C ASP A 177 -23.94 4.73 16.22
N GLN A 178 -23.02 4.00 15.58
CA GLN A 178 -21.59 4.30 15.57
C GLN A 178 -21.07 4.67 14.18
N VAL A 179 -19.88 5.27 14.16
CA VAL A 179 -19.09 5.44 12.94
C VAL A 179 -17.95 4.44 12.99
N VAL A 180 -17.92 3.51 12.03
CA VAL A 180 -16.81 2.57 11.88
C VAL A 180 -15.89 3.05 10.77
N ILE A 181 -14.61 3.22 11.07
CA ILE A 181 -13.58 3.53 10.09
C ILE A 181 -12.79 2.24 9.79
N ALA A 182 -12.86 1.76 8.56
CA ALA A 182 -12.13 0.57 8.11
C ALA A 182 -10.99 0.96 7.17
N VAL A 183 -9.77 0.53 7.49
CA VAL A 183 -8.58 0.69 6.63
C VAL A 183 -8.30 -0.63 5.94
N VAL A 184 -8.41 -0.66 4.62
CA VAL A 184 -8.30 -1.88 3.80
C VAL A 184 -7.07 -1.79 2.89
N GLY A 185 -6.18 -2.77 2.95
CA GLY A 185 -4.98 -2.81 2.11
C GLY A 185 -5.24 -3.42 0.74
N SER A 186 -4.83 -2.72 -0.33
CA SER A 186 -4.81 -3.24 -1.70
C SER A 186 -3.40 -3.73 -2.07
N PHE A 187 -3.08 -4.95 -1.66
CA PHE A 187 -1.73 -5.52 -1.74
C PHE A 187 -1.08 -5.46 -3.13
N TRP A 188 -1.88 -5.71 -4.16
CA TRP A 188 -1.42 -5.73 -5.55
C TRP A 188 -0.79 -4.41 -6.01
N ARG A 189 -1.27 -3.27 -5.48
CA ARG A 189 -0.77 -1.93 -5.86
C ARG A 189 0.71 -1.76 -5.50
N PHE A 190 1.14 -2.25 -4.34
CA PHE A 190 2.55 -2.24 -3.92
C PHE A 190 3.34 -3.47 -4.38
N MET A 191 2.70 -4.64 -4.47
CA MET A 191 3.38 -5.88 -4.88
C MET A 191 3.88 -5.81 -6.33
N LYS A 192 3.25 -5.00 -7.20
CA LYS A 192 3.77 -4.73 -8.55
C LYS A 192 5.20 -4.16 -8.52
N PHE A 193 5.47 -3.24 -7.61
CA PHE A 193 6.77 -2.58 -7.49
C PHE A 193 7.74 -3.41 -6.62
N TYR A 194 7.27 -3.85 -5.46
CA TYR A 194 8.13 -4.40 -4.42
C TYR A 194 8.02 -5.93 -4.23
N GLY A 195 7.18 -6.61 -5.02
CA GLY A 195 6.93 -8.04 -4.87
C GLY A 195 6.34 -8.35 -3.50
N ALA A 196 6.71 -9.48 -2.90
CA ALA A 196 6.25 -9.86 -1.55
C ALA A 196 6.48 -8.79 -0.48
N ARG A 197 7.50 -7.93 -0.63
CA ARG A 197 7.78 -6.84 0.31
C ARG A 197 6.75 -5.71 0.27
N GLY A 198 5.93 -5.64 -0.79
CA GLY A 198 4.80 -4.71 -0.87
C GLY A 198 3.81 -4.90 0.28
N TYR A 199 3.66 -6.12 0.80
CA TYR A 199 2.85 -6.40 1.98
C TYR A 199 3.33 -5.63 3.22
N ARG A 200 4.65 -5.64 3.48
CA ARG A 200 5.24 -4.91 4.61
C ARG A 200 5.05 -3.40 4.46
N MET A 201 5.21 -2.87 3.24
CA MET A 201 4.99 -1.45 2.96
C MET A 201 3.57 -1.04 3.31
N ILE A 202 2.58 -1.83 2.88
CA ILE A 202 1.17 -1.56 3.18
C ILE A 202 0.88 -1.61 4.68
N LEU A 203 1.46 -2.56 5.42
CA LEU A 203 1.26 -2.59 6.88
C LEU A 203 1.90 -1.39 7.58
N MET A 204 3.06 -0.92 7.13
CA MET A 204 3.69 0.29 7.67
C MET A 204 2.86 1.53 7.36
N ASP A 205 2.40 1.66 6.11
CA ASP A 205 1.52 2.76 5.69
C ASP A 205 0.18 2.70 6.45
N ALA A 206 -0.37 1.50 6.72
CA ALA A 206 -1.61 1.32 7.48
C ALA A 206 -1.44 1.76 8.93
N GLY A 207 -0.33 1.36 9.58
CA GLY A 207 -0.03 1.82 10.94
C GLY A 207 0.13 3.33 11.02
N ARG A 208 0.80 3.94 10.03
CA ARG A 208 0.89 5.41 9.93
C ARG A 208 -0.49 6.03 9.77
N LEU A 209 -1.29 5.54 8.83
CA LEU A 209 -2.62 6.07 8.56
C LEU A 209 -3.56 5.97 9.77
N ILE A 210 -3.56 4.83 10.46
CA ILE A 210 -4.35 4.62 11.68
C ILE A 210 -3.94 5.62 12.76
N HIS A 211 -2.64 5.82 12.99
CA HIS A 211 -2.15 6.81 13.94
C HIS A 211 -2.60 8.23 13.59
N GLU A 212 -2.59 8.60 12.30
CA GLU A 212 -3.05 9.90 11.85
C GLU A 212 -4.58 10.06 12.02
N ILE A 213 -5.35 8.98 11.86
CA ILE A 213 -6.80 8.97 12.13
C ILE A 213 -7.06 9.14 13.64
N GLU A 214 -6.43 8.34 14.48
CA GLU A 214 -6.60 8.37 15.95
C GLU A 214 -6.21 9.72 16.56
N SER A 215 -5.16 10.36 16.04
CA SER A 215 -4.72 11.67 16.54
C SER A 215 -5.66 12.83 16.16
N ARG A 216 -6.60 12.61 15.24
CA ARG A 216 -7.50 13.63 14.70
C ARG A 216 -8.96 13.43 15.06
N VAL A 217 -9.36 12.19 15.35
CA VAL A 217 -10.70 11.89 15.87
C VAL A 217 -10.63 11.95 17.40
N PRO A 218 -11.30 12.91 18.07
CA PRO A 218 -11.39 12.87 19.51
C PRO A 218 -12.09 11.58 19.92
N CYS A 219 -11.47 10.77 20.78
CA CYS A 219 -12.12 9.60 21.37
C CYS A 219 -13.31 10.09 22.21
N THR A 220 -14.51 10.01 21.64
CA THR A 220 -15.78 10.20 22.37
C THR A 220 -16.20 8.93 23.08
#